data_AF-A0A2E0Z5J0-F1
#
_entry.id   AF-A0A2E0Z5J0-F1
#
_cell.length_a   1.000
_cell.length_b   1.000
_cell.length_c   1.000
_cell.angle_alpha   90.00
_cell.angle_beta   90.00
_cell.angle_gamma   90.00
#
_symmetry.space_group_name_H-M   'P 1'
#
loop_
_entity.id
_entity.type
_entity.pdbx_description
1 polymer ?
#
loop_
_entity_poly.entity_id
_entity_poly.type
_entity_poly.pdbx_seq_one_letter_code
_entity_poly.pdbx_strand_id
1 'polypeptide(L)'
;MAGPEIIPPYVTDIQPQKEPFVDWREFPWWLVAILTFLGLMALLIILKPGPHMLIRVEAAADIQNLDDIVREDEMSVGVQPDSSAYELAFEELTEERIQTFPQLADAVESLMAGNIDAVILDRESAQTFVTENEGDLTSVTAITNSYNEAFIFIFPGITITLYLTLGGFGLALVFGLLAGLGRISQNRLIRNIAITYVEFIRGVPTLVLILTLAFVLVPAISNSVGIDNRDVSIELRAILALAIIYGAFLAEIFRAGIESISKGQMEAARSLGMTARQAMQYIILPQAIRNISPALGNDFIAMLKDSSLASVLAVRELTQRSRLHAGSTFRFPESYLVIVFLYLAMTLTLSLLLRWYERRIRVGER
;
A
#
# COMPACT_ATOMS: atom_id res chain seq x y z
N MET A 1 -47.06 -36.55 -69.73
CA MET A 1 -47.40 -35.30 -69.00
C MET A 1 -47.53 -35.64 -67.52
N ALA A 2 -46.92 -34.79 -66.67
CA ALA A 2 -46.72 -34.87 -65.21
C ALA A 2 -45.70 -35.93 -64.73
N GLY A 3 -44.65 -35.61 -63.96
CA GLY A 3 -44.34 -34.38 -63.22
C GLY A 3 -42.82 -34.12 -63.06
N PRO A 4 -42.43 -32.98 -62.46
CA PRO A 4 -41.08 -32.43 -62.53
C PRO A 4 -40.11 -33.13 -61.59
N GLU A 5 -38.86 -33.23 -62.03
CA GLU A 5 -37.71 -33.71 -61.28
C GLU A 5 -37.41 -32.73 -60.13
N ILE A 6 -37.60 -33.17 -58.89
CA ILE A 6 -37.32 -32.36 -57.70
C ILE A 6 -35.82 -32.43 -57.44
N ILE A 7 -35.09 -31.41 -57.87
CA ILE A 7 -33.69 -31.20 -57.48
C ILE A 7 -33.69 -30.74 -56.01
N PRO A 8 -33.03 -31.44 -55.08
CA PRO A 8 -32.95 -30.95 -53.70
C PRO A 8 -32.13 -29.66 -53.67
N PRO A 9 -32.52 -28.65 -52.87
CA PRO A 9 -31.72 -27.44 -52.75
C PRO A 9 -30.40 -27.78 -52.07
N TYR A 10 -29.28 -27.45 -52.73
CA TYR A 10 -27.99 -27.31 -52.05
C TYR A 10 -28.13 -26.15 -51.05
N VAL A 11 -28.55 -26.46 -49.83
CA VAL A 11 -28.37 -25.56 -48.70
C VAL A 11 -26.91 -25.66 -48.33
N THR A 12 -26.06 -24.79 -48.89
CA THR A 12 -24.78 -24.49 -48.29
C THR A 12 -25.08 -23.80 -46.96
N ASP A 13 -25.03 -24.57 -45.87
CA ASP A 13 -25.05 -24.08 -44.51
C ASP A 13 -23.74 -23.33 -44.25
N ILE A 14 -23.64 -22.11 -44.78
CA ILE A 14 -22.61 -21.17 -44.39
C ILE A 14 -23.07 -20.59 -43.06
N GLN A 15 -22.85 -21.35 -41.98
CA GLN A 15 -22.86 -20.77 -40.63
C GLN A 15 -21.89 -19.58 -40.68
N PRO A 16 -22.33 -18.33 -40.43
CA PRO A 16 -21.39 -17.23 -40.34
C PRO A 16 -20.40 -17.61 -39.24
N GLN A 17 -19.11 -17.70 -39.59
CA GLN A 17 -18.07 -17.82 -38.57
C GLN A 17 -18.30 -16.65 -37.63
N LYS A 18 -18.73 -16.94 -36.39
CA LYS A 18 -18.74 -15.95 -35.34
C LYS A 18 -17.30 -15.48 -35.23
N GLU A 19 -17.01 -14.28 -35.71
CA GLU A 19 -15.78 -13.60 -35.38
C GLU A 19 -15.61 -13.69 -33.86
N PRO A 20 -14.39 -13.87 -33.34
CA PRO A 20 -14.16 -13.99 -31.91
C PRO A 20 -14.51 -12.66 -31.24
N PHE A 21 -15.78 -12.51 -30.89
CA PHE A 21 -16.27 -11.35 -30.18
C PHE A 21 -15.70 -11.45 -28.77
N VAL A 22 -14.77 -10.55 -28.44
CA VAL A 22 -14.27 -10.43 -27.07
C VAL A 22 -15.46 -10.09 -26.19
N ASP A 23 -15.82 -10.99 -25.27
CA ASP A 23 -16.84 -10.68 -24.29
C ASP A 23 -16.27 -9.67 -23.29
N TRP A 24 -16.61 -8.41 -23.51
CA TRP A 24 -16.20 -7.30 -22.66
C TRP A 24 -16.67 -7.42 -21.21
N ARG A 25 -17.59 -8.34 -20.89
CA ARG A 25 -18.00 -8.62 -19.50
C ARG A 25 -17.00 -9.53 -18.78
N GLU A 26 -16.28 -10.36 -19.51
CA GLU A 26 -15.21 -11.24 -18.98
C GLU A 26 -13.83 -10.56 -19.02
N PHE A 27 -13.73 -9.42 -19.71
CA PHE A 27 -12.52 -8.64 -19.80
C PHE A 27 -12.06 -8.19 -18.40
N PRO A 28 -10.78 -8.35 -18.03
CA PRO A 28 -10.32 -8.06 -16.69
C PRO A 28 -10.16 -6.55 -16.50
N TRP A 29 -11.27 -5.82 -16.34
CA TRP A 29 -11.28 -4.37 -16.14
C TRP A 29 -10.43 -3.91 -14.96
N TRP A 30 -10.24 -4.78 -13.97
CA TRP A 30 -9.30 -4.55 -12.87
C TRP A 30 -7.84 -4.48 -13.35
N LEU A 31 -7.43 -5.26 -14.35
CA LEU A 31 -6.09 -5.17 -14.96
C LEU A 31 -5.90 -3.84 -15.69
N VAL A 32 -6.93 -3.37 -16.40
CA VAL A 32 -6.91 -2.03 -17.00
C VAL A 32 -6.83 -0.97 -15.92
N ALA A 33 -7.65 -1.02 -14.88
CA ALA A 33 -7.58 -0.06 -13.78
C ALA A 33 -6.19 -0.03 -13.11
N ILE A 34 -5.55 -1.19 -12.95
CA ILE A 34 -4.19 -1.31 -12.43
C ILE A 34 -3.18 -0.70 -13.38
N LEU A 35 -3.19 -1.08 -14.66
CA LEU A 35 -2.23 -0.59 -15.64
C LEU A 35 -2.43 0.90 -15.91
N THR A 36 -3.66 1.38 -15.89
CA THR A 36 -3.99 2.80 -15.97
C THR A 36 -3.52 3.53 -14.72
N PHE A 37 -3.71 2.99 -13.51
CA PHE A 37 -3.22 3.63 -12.29
C PHE A 37 -1.70 3.62 -12.22
N LEU A 38 -1.05 2.48 -12.45
CA LEU A 38 0.41 2.37 -12.50
C LEU A 38 0.99 3.25 -13.61
N GLY A 39 0.33 3.30 -14.76
CA GLY A 39 0.68 4.17 -15.88
C GLY A 39 0.51 5.65 -15.54
N LEU A 40 -0.59 6.04 -14.88
CA LEU A 40 -0.86 7.42 -14.49
C LEU A 40 0.04 7.85 -13.33
N MET A 41 0.47 6.93 -12.48
CA MET A 41 1.40 7.19 -11.39
C MET A 41 2.86 7.23 -11.87
N ALA A 42 3.25 6.35 -12.79
CA ALA A 42 4.51 6.47 -13.52
C ALA A 42 4.52 7.77 -14.33
N LEU A 43 3.40 8.12 -14.95
CA LEU A 43 3.22 9.40 -15.62
C LEU A 43 3.32 10.57 -14.63
N LEU A 44 2.77 10.50 -13.42
CA LEU A 44 2.93 11.54 -12.40
C LEU A 44 4.37 11.66 -11.88
N ILE A 45 5.09 10.54 -11.76
CA ILE A 45 6.53 10.50 -11.44
C ILE A 45 7.33 11.15 -12.58
N ILE A 46 6.96 10.88 -13.84
CA ILE A 46 7.65 11.39 -15.03
C ILE A 46 7.26 12.85 -15.34
N LEU A 47 6.04 13.29 -15.03
CA LEU A 47 5.46 14.58 -15.44
C LEU A 47 5.60 15.70 -14.41
N LYS A 48 6.05 15.44 -13.18
CA LYS A 48 6.30 16.50 -12.20
C LYS A 48 7.72 17.05 -12.41
N PRO A 49 7.89 18.23 -13.03
CA PRO A 49 9.22 18.84 -13.14
C PRO A 49 9.73 19.14 -11.74
N GLY A 50 11.00 18.83 -11.49
CA GLY A 50 11.72 19.24 -10.29
C GLY A 50 11.84 20.77 -10.20
N PRO A 51 12.55 21.30 -9.19
CA PRO A 51 12.82 22.73 -9.11
C PRO A 51 13.47 23.24 -10.40
N HIS A 52 13.26 24.51 -10.69
CA HIS A 52 13.89 25.13 -11.86
C HIS A 52 15.20 25.77 -11.44
N MET A 53 16.11 25.81 -12.37
CA MET A 53 17.38 26.47 -12.22
C MET A 53 17.44 27.59 -13.24
N LEU A 54 17.60 28.81 -12.76
CA LEU A 54 17.95 29.94 -13.62
C LEU A 54 19.44 29.85 -13.92
N ILE A 55 19.76 29.91 -15.20
CA ILE A 55 21.12 30.01 -15.72
C ILE A 55 21.16 31.11 -16.78
N ARG A 56 22.35 31.63 -17.05
CA ARG A 56 22.54 32.54 -18.18
C ARG A 56 22.34 31.78 -19.49
N VAL A 57 21.74 32.42 -20.50
CA VAL A 57 21.47 31.80 -21.82
C VAL A 57 22.75 31.29 -22.48
N GLU A 58 23.87 31.99 -22.29
CA GLU A 58 25.19 31.57 -22.79
C GLU A 58 25.69 30.25 -22.20
N ALA A 59 25.31 29.93 -20.95
CA ALA A 59 25.68 28.70 -20.24
C ALA A 59 24.70 27.55 -20.51
N ALA A 60 23.60 27.81 -21.22
CA ALA A 60 22.55 26.82 -21.47
C ALA A 60 22.94 25.70 -22.45
N ALA A 61 24.08 25.83 -23.13
CA ALA A 61 24.65 24.76 -23.94
C ALA A 61 25.29 23.66 -23.08
N ASP A 62 25.86 24.04 -21.94
CA ASP A 62 26.68 23.18 -21.07
C ASP A 62 25.91 22.69 -19.84
N ILE A 63 24.90 23.45 -19.39
CA ILE A 63 24.09 23.13 -18.20
C ILE A 63 22.66 22.77 -18.64
N GLN A 64 22.34 21.49 -18.74
CA GLN A 64 20.98 21.01 -19.07
C GLN A 64 20.25 20.41 -17.88
N ASN A 65 20.97 20.02 -16.83
CA ASN A 65 20.44 19.37 -15.65
C ASN A 65 21.25 19.78 -14.40
N LEU A 66 20.69 19.58 -13.20
CA LEU A 66 21.45 19.75 -11.95
C LEU A 66 22.67 18.82 -11.87
N ASP A 67 22.58 17.61 -12.44
CA ASP A 67 23.69 16.66 -12.53
C ASP A 67 24.92 17.24 -13.25
N ASP A 68 24.73 18.16 -14.20
CA ASP A 68 25.84 18.78 -14.93
C ASP A 68 26.60 19.74 -14.02
N ILE A 69 25.88 20.48 -13.17
CA ILE A 69 26.48 21.31 -12.11
C ILE A 69 27.16 20.45 -11.07
N VAL A 70 26.53 19.37 -10.62
CA VAL A 70 27.12 18.47 -9.61
C VAL A 70 28.44 17.86 -10.12
N ARG A 71 28.52 17.54 -11.42
CA ARG A 71 29.71 16.93 -12.04
C ARG A 71 30.89 17.88 -12.22
N GLU A 72 30.65 19.17 -12.40
CA GLU A 72 31.74 20.14 -12.53
C GLU A 72 32.02 20.82 -11.19
N ASP A 73 33.18 20.51 -10.60
CA ASP A 73 33.57 20.97 -9.27
C ASP A 73 33.73 22.49 -9.13
N GLU A 74 33.79 23.24 -10.25
CA GLU A 74 34.03 24.69 -10.27
C GLU A 74 32.74 25.53 -10.25
N MET A 75 31.58 24.94 -10.55
CA MET A 75 30.34 25.71 -10.66
C MET A 75 29.73 26.06 -9.30
N SER A 76 29.29 27.30 -9.15
CA SER A 76 28.73 27.88 -7.93
C SER A 76 27.25 28.22 -8.08
N VAL A 77 26.48 28.00 -7.01
CA VAL A 77 25.02 28.08 -7.05
C VAL A 77 24.49 29.06 -6.00
N GLY A 78 23.60 29.95 -6.43
CA GLY A 78 22.84 30.86 -5.58
C GLY A 78 21.54 30.24 -5.08
N VAL A 79 21.27 30.38 -3.79
CA VAL A 79 20.01 29.94 -3.17
C VAL A 79 19.51 30.93 -2.13
N GLN A 80 18.20 30.96 -1.91
CA GLN A 80 17.61 31.72 -0.81
C GLN A 80 17.57 30.86 0.46
N PRO A 81 18.04 31.36 1.62
CA PRO A 81 17.93 30.65 2.90
C PRO A 81 16.51 30.17 3.20
N ASP A 82 16.40 29.04 3.90
CA ASP A 82 15.12 28.46 4.35
C ASP A 82 14.13 28.10 3.22
N SER A 83 14.61 27.94 1.98
CA SER A 83 13.80 27.52 0.83
C SER A 83 14.02 26.05 0.48
N SER A 84 13.08 25.44 -0.27
CA SER A 84 13.27 24.07 -0.79
C SER A 84 14.48 23.96 -1.74
N ALA A 85 14.87 25.06 -2.38
CA ALA A 85 16.03 25.15 -3.23
C ALA A 85 17.35 25.12 -2.44
N TYR A 86 17.37 25.73 -1.25
CA TYR A 86 18.50 25.71 -0.34
C TYR A 86 18.79 24.29 0.15
N GLU A 87 17.78 23.59 0.66
CA GLU A 87 17.94 22.21 1.13
C GLU A 87 18.46 21.28 0.04
N LEU A 88 17.93 21.42 -1.19
CA LEU A 88 18.35 20.62 -2.34
C LEU A 88 19.79 20.93 -2.78
N ALA A 89 20.21 22.20 -2.75
CA ALA A 89 21.59 22.56 -3.07
C ALA A 89 22.58 21.97 -2.04
N PHE A 90 22.23 21.98 -0.75
CA PHE A 90 23.06 21.41 0.32
C PHE A 90 23.13 19.88 0.30
N GLU A 91 22.12 19.20 -0.24
CA GLU A 91 22.14 17.75 -0.43
C GLU A 91 23.10 17.33 -1.56
N GLU A 92 23.17 18.12 -2.63
CA GLU A 92 23.85 17.75 -3.87
C GLU A 92 25.23 18.40 -4.07
N LEU A 93 25.50 19.52 -3.37
CA LEU A 93 26.72 20.32 -3.53
C LEU A 93 27.42 20.54 -2.18
N THR A 94 28.74 20.72 -2.23
CA THR A 94 29.53 21.11 -1.06
C THR A 94 29.24 22.55 -0.65
N GLU A 95 29.26 22.85 0.67
CA GLU A 95 28.94 24.20 1.21
C GLU A 95 29.73 25.34 0.55
N GLU A 96 30.99 25.10 0.16
CA GLU A 96 31.86 26.09 -0.50
C GLU A 96 31.33 26.56 -1.86
N ARG A 97 30.45 25.76 -2.49
CA ARG A 97 29.86 26.04 -3.80
C ARG A 97 28.50 26.73 -3.70
N ILE A 98 27.98 26.92 -2.49
CA ILE A 98 26.64 27.46 -2.25
C ILE A 98 26.76 28.89 -1.74
N GLN A 99 26.21 29.85 -2.48
CA GLN A 99 26.10 31.24 -2.07
C GLN A 99 24.65 31.54 -1.66
N THR A 100 24.49 32.03 -0.43
CA THR A 100 23.17 32.36 0.11
C THR A 100 22.84 33.83 -0.10
N PHE A 101 21.66 34.12 -0.64
CA PHE A 101 21.18 35.48 -0.88
C PHE A 101 19.91 35.76 -0.06
N PRO A 102 19.82 36.88 0.69
CA PRO A 102 18.63 37.20 1.49
C PRO A 102 17.36 37.32 0.65
N GLN A 103 17.48 37.89 -0.56
CA GLN A 103 16.39 38.03 -1.51
C GLN A 103 16.74 37.32 -2.82
N LEU A 104 15.71 36.76 -3.47
CA LEU A 104 15.89 36.07 -4.74
C LEU A 104 16.38 37.00 -5.86
N ALA A 105 15.98 38.27 -5.83
CA ALA A 105 16.45 39.28 -6.78
C ALA A 105 17.98 39.49 -6.72
N ASP A 106 18.56 39.50 -5.51
CA ASP A 106 20.01 39.65 -5.32
C ASP A 106 20.78 38.45 -5.91
N ALA A 107 20.21 37.24 -5.79
CA ALA A 107 20.77 36.03 -6.40
C ALA A 107 20.76 36.13 -7.93
N VAL A 108 19.65 36.59 -8.52
CA VAL A 108 19.52 36.76 -9.97
C VAL A 108 20.46 37.86 -10.49
N GLU A 109 20.63 38.96 -9.76
CA GLU A 109 21.60 40.00 -10.11
C GLU A 109 23.04 39.45 -10.10
N SER A 110 23.39 38.67 -9.07
CA SER A 110 24.69 38.00 -8.99
C SER A 110 24.92 37.01 -10.13
N LEU A 111 23.88 36.28 -10.54
CA LEU A 111 23.89 35.39 -11.69
C LEU A 111 24.13 36.14 -13.00
N MET A 112 23.43 37.25 -13.23
CA MET A 112 23.63 38.07 -14.43
C MET A 112 25.02 38.73 -14.46
N ALA A 113 25.57 39.07 -13.30
CA ALA A 113 26.91 39.63 -13.17
C ALA A 113 28.04 38.60 -13.39
N GLY A 114 27.72 37.30 -13.50
CA GLY A 114 28.72 36.25 -13.68
C GLY A 114 29.43 35.81 -12.39
N ASN A 115 28.92 36.20 -11.22
CA ASN A 115 29.53 35.85 -9.93
C ASN A 115 29.13 34.45 -9.44
N ILE A 116 28.03 33.92 -9.97
CA ILE A 116 27.55 32.56 -9.77
C ILE A 116 27.08 31.97 -11.11
N ASP A 117 26.99 30.65 -11.20
CA ASP A 117 26.71 29.95 -12.45
C ASP A 117 25.24 29.58 -12.60
N ALA A 118 24.55 29.38 -11.46
CA ALA A 118 23.13 29.06 -11.44
C ALA A 118 22.43 29.59 -10.19
N VAL A 119 21.12 29.78 -10.28
CA VAL A 119 20.24 30.02 -9.12
C VAL A 119 19.17 28.95 -9.10
N ILE A 120 19.00 28.24 -7.99
CA ILE A 120 17.92 27.24 -7.84
C ILE A 120 16.71 27.93 -7.19
N LEU A 121 15.54 27.72 -7.77
CA LEU A 121 14.30 28.36 -7.35
C LEU A 121 13.07 27.57 -7.84
N ASP A 122 11.88 27.97 -7.40
CA ASP A 122 10.65 27.35 -7.86
C ASP A 122 10.33 27.74 -9.32
N ARG A 123 9.45 26.96 -9.95
CA ARG A 123 9.09 27.13 -11.36
C ARG A 123 8.42 28.48 -11.66
N GLU A 124 7.51 28.94 -10.80
CA GLU A 124 6.74 30.16 -11.05
C GLU A 124 7.65 31.38 -10.97
N SER A 125 8.54 31.41 -9.98
CA SER A 125 9.57 32.42 -9.87
C SER A 125 10.54 32.37 -11.05
N ALA A 126 11.02 31.18 -11.45
CA ALA A 126 11.90 31.03 -12.61
C ALA A 126 11.26 31.56 -13.90
N GLN A 127 9.99 31.25 -14.15
CA GLN A 127 9.28 31.76 -15.33
C GLN A 127 9.13 33.28 -15.31
N THR A 128 8.87 33.87 -14.14
CA THR A 128 8.80 35.33 -13.98
C THR A 128 10.12 35.97 -14.37
N PHE A 129 11.25 35.52 -13.80
CA PHE A 129 12.56 36.09 -14.10
C PHE A 129 13.03 35.86 -15.54
N VAL A 130 12.74 34.71 -16.15
CA VAL A 130 13.02 34.47 -17.58
C VAL A 130 12.21 35.43 -18.46
N THR A 131 10.95 35.71 -18.09
CA THR A 131 10.10 36.63 -18.84
C THR A 131 10.56 38.08 -18.68
N GLU A 132 11.01 38.47 -17.50
CA GLU A 132 11.52 39.82 -17.22
C GLU A 132 12.90 40.09 -17.85
N ASN A 133 13.70 39.05 -18.05
CA ASN A 133 15.07 39.13 -18.59
C ASN A 133 15.20 38.30 -19.88
N GLU A 134 14.24 38.47 -20.78
CA GLU A 134 14.14 37.70 -22.02
C GLU A 134 15.40 37.89 -22.89
N GLY A 135 16.11 36.79 -23.16
CA GLY A 135 17.34 36.77 -23.96
C GLY A 135 18.63 36.66 -23.13
N ASP A 136 18.58 36.97 -21.83
CA ASP A 136 19.74 36.91 -20.93
C ASP A 136 19.68 35.70 -19.98
N LEU A 137 18.49 35.33 -19.53
CA LEU A 137 18.25 34.19 -18.64
C LEU A 137 17.41 33.10 -19.29
N THR A 138 17.70 31.85 -18.95
CA THR A 138 16.85 30.70 -19.26
C THR A 138 16.65 29.84 -18.02
N SER A 139 15.52 29.14 -17.97
CA SER A 139 15.23 28.20 -16.89
C SER A 139 15.40 26.77 -17.39
N VAL A 140 16.22 26.01 -16.69
CA VAL A 140 16.44 24.59 -16.91
C VAL A 140 15.74 23.81 -15.81
N THR A 141 15.12 22.68 -16.14
CA THR A 141 14.51 21.83 -15.10
C THR A 141 15.62 21.06 -14.39
N ALA A 142 15.82 21.29 -13.09
CA ALA A 142 16.65 20.40 -12.29
C ALA A 142 15.90 19.07 -12.17
N ILE A 143 16.20 18.12 -13.05
CA ILE A 143 15.69 16.75 -12.94
C ILE A 143 16.45 16.08 -11.81
N THR A 144 16.07 16.34 -10.57
CA THR A 144 16.50 15.53 -9.42
C THR A 144 15.67 14.25 -9.43
N ASN A 145 16.31 13.11 -9.21
CA ASN A 145 15.66 11.80 -9.13
C ASN A 145 14.89 11.61 -7.80
N SER A 146 14.16 12.63 -7.35
CA SER A 146 13.54 12.75 -6.03
C SER A 146 12.59 11.58 -5.69
N TYR A 147 11.90 11.04 -6.69
CA TYR A 147 11.05 9.86 -6.52
C TYR A 147 11.84 8.57 -6.31
N ASN A 148 13.02 8.44 -6.94
CA ASN A 148 13.89 7.28 -6.74
C ASN A 148 14.49 7.29 -5.34
N GLU A 149 14.90 8.45 -4.83
CA GLU A 149 15.36 8.60 -3.44
C GLU A 149 14.26 8.24 -2.44
N ALA A 150 13.06 8.80 -2.62
CA ALA A 150 11.90 8.48 -1.81
C ALA A 150 11.59 6.97 -1.85
N PHE A 151 11.63 6.36 -3.05
CA PHE A 151 11.46 4.93 -3.23
C PHE A 151 12.51 4.13 -2.47
N ILE A 152 13.80 4.41 -2.64
CA ILE A 152 14.90 3.70 -1.98
C ILE A 152 14.79 3.82 -0.45
N PHE A 153 14.42 4.99 0.07
CA PHE A 153 14.26 5.22 1.50
C PHE A 153 13.08 4.43 2.10
N ILE A 154 11.94 4.44 1.40
CA ILE A 154 10.66 3.88 1.87
C ILE A 154 10.58 2.37 1.63
N PHE A 155 11.11 1.86 0.51
CA PHE A 155 10.99 0.47 0.06
C PHE A 155 11.33 -0.59 1.14
N PRO A 156 12.38 -0.44 1.97
CA PRO A 156 12.68 -1.44 3.00
C PRO A 156 11.55 -1.58 4.06
N GLY A 157 10.65 -0.61 4.15
CA GLY A 157 9.44 -0.66 4.97
C GLY A 157 8.49 -1.81 4.62
N ILE A 158 8.50 -2.30 3.38
CA ILE A 158 7.72 -3.47 2.93
C ILE A 158 7.97 -4.67 3.85
N THR A 159 9.24 -4.91 4.20
CA THR A 159 9.62 -6.06 5.03
C THR A 159 8.96 -5.99 6.40
N ILE A 160 8.94 -4.80 7.02
CA ILE A 160 8.31 -4.60 8.33
C ILE A 160 6.78 -4.68 8.20
N THR A 161 6.19 -4.07 7.17
CA THR A 161 4.75 -4.18 6.88
C THR A 161 4.32 -5.65 6.76
N LEU A 162 5.06 -6.47 6.00
CA LEU A 162 4.79 -7.89 5.84
C LEU A 162 5.03 -8.67 7.14
N TYR A 163 6.08 -8.35 7.90
CA TYR A 163 6.34 -8.96 9.20
C TYR A 163 5.19 -8.73 10.20
N LEU A 164 4.71 -7.48 10.32
CA LEU A 164 3.57 -7.14 11.16
C LEU A 164 2.29 -7.86 10.70
N THR A 165 2.05 -7.90 9.39
CA THR A 165 0.86 -8.54 8.82
C THR A 165 0.88 -10.05 9.04
N LEU A 166 1.99 -10.72 8.73
CA LEU A 166 2.10 -12.17 8.88
C LEU A 166 2.06 -12.59 10.36
N GLY A 167 2.81 -11.90 11.22
CA GLY A 167 2.81 -12.18 12.66
C GLY A 167 1.45 -11.88 13.30
N GLY A 168 0.87 -10.72 12.99
CA GLY A 168 -0.44 -10.30 13.47
C GLY A 168 -1.56 -11.23 13.02
N PHE A 169 -1.58 -11.60 11.73
CA PHE A 169 -2.61 -12.48 11.18
C PHE A 169 -2.48 -13.91 11.69
N GLY A 170 -1.25 -14.42 11.81
CA GLY A 170 -1.00 -15.74 12.38
C GLY A 170 -1.57 -15.88 13.80
N LEU A 171 -1.35 -14.87 14.64
CA LEU A 171 -1.94 -14.84 15.99
C LEU A 171 -3.45 -14.53 15.98
N ALA A 172 -3.92 -13.68 15.06
CA ALA A 172 -5.34 -13.40 14.89
C ALA A 172 -6.14 -14.66 14.57
N LEU A 173 -5.60 -15.58 13.75
CA LEU A 173 -6.23 -16.87 13.45
C LEU A 173 -6.45 -17.69 14.73
N VAL A 174 -5.49 -17.67 15.65
CA VAL A 174 -5.59 -18.37 16.95
C VAL A 174 -6.65 -17.71 17.82
N PHE A 175 -6.58 -16.39 18.04
CA PHE A 175 -7.55 -15.67 18.86
C PHE A 175 -8.96 -15.75 18.29
N GLY A 176 -9.09 -15.60 16.97
CA GLY A 176 -10.36 -15.69 16.27
C GLY A 176 -10.96 -17.09 16.33
N LEU A 177 -10.17 -18.14 16.17
CA LEU A 177 -10.68 -19.50 16.31
C LEU A 177 -11.18 -19.76 17.74
N LEU A 178 -10.41 -19.38 18.76
CA LEU A 178 -10.81 -19.55 20.16
C LEU A 178 -12.09 -18.77 20.48
N ALA A 179 -12.16 -17.50 20.09
CA ALA A 179 -13.34 -16.66 20.31
C ALA A 179 -14.55 -17.15 19.50
N GLY A 180 -14.36 -17.54 18.24
CA GLY A 180 -15.42 -18.08 17.37
C GLY A 180 -16.03 -19.36 17.93
N LEU A 181 -15.19 -20.31 18.39
CA LEU A 181 -15.62 -21.51 19.09
C LEU A 181 -16.29 -21.17 20.43
N GLY A 182 -15.77 -20.18 21.16
CA GLY A 182 -16.36 -19.68 22.39
C GLY A 182 -17.80 -19.20 22.20
N ARG A 183 -18.08 -18.48 21.10
CA ARG A 183 -19.43 -17.95 20.80
C ARG A 183 -20.46 -19.04 20.50
N ILE A 184 -20.05 -20.17 19.92
CA ILE A 184 -20.95 -21.32 19.68
C ILE A 184 -21.02 -22.28 20.88
N SER A 185 -20.30 -21.99 21.96
CA SER A 185 -20.28 -22.85 23.14
C SER A 185 -21.64 -22.91 23.84
N GLN A 186 -21.99 -24.09 24.33
CA GLN A 186 -23.16 -24.30 25.19
C GLN A 186 -22.97 -23.68 26.58
N ASN A 187 -21.72 -23.53 27.03
CA ASN A 187 -21.40 -22.90 28.31
C ASN A 187 -21.67 -21.38 28.23
N ARG A 188 -22.63 -20.91 29.03
CA ARG A 188 -23.06 -19.50 29.07
C ARG A 188 -21.91 -18.54 29.40
N LEU A 189 -20.99 -18.94 30.29
CA LEU A 189 -19.88 -18.09 30.69
C LEU A 189 -18.90 -17.86 29.53
N ILE A 190 -18.45 -18.95 28.90
CA ILE A 190 -17.50 -18.89 27.77
C ILE A 190 -18.12 -18.10 26.61
N ARG A 191 -19.39 -18.39 26.30
CA ARG A 191 -20.11 -17.69 25.24
C ARG A 191 -20.22 -16.20 25.50
N ASN A 192 -20.59 -15.80 26.72
CA ASN A 192 -20.73 -14.39 27.06
C ASN A 192 -19.38 -13.66 27.04
N ILE A 193 -18.30 -14.27 27.55
CA ILE A 193 -16.94 -13.69 27.46
C ILE A 193 -16.54 -13.46 26.01
N ALA A 194 -16.74 -14.46 25.14
CA ALA A 194 -16.39 -14.35 23.73
C ALA A 194 -17.24 -13.29 23.00
N ILE A 195 -18.54 -13.20 23.29
CA ILE A 195 -19.41 -12.14 22.77
C ILE A 195 -18.90 -10.78 23.24
N THR A 196 -18.67 -10.58 24.54
CA THR A 196 -18.21 -9.29 25.07
C THR A 196 -16.89 -8.85 24.44
N TYR A 197 -15.91 -9.76 24.31
CA TYR A 197 -14.66 -9.48 23.62
C TYR A 197 -14.88 -9.01 22.19
N VAL A 198 -15.66 -9.74 21.40
CA VAL A 198 -15.93 -9.43 19.99
C VAL A 198 -16.65 -8.10 19.84
N GLU A 199 -17.77 -7.91 20.56
CA GLU A 199 -18.59 -6.71 20.47
C GLU A 199 -17.81 -5.46 20.93
N PHE A 200 -16.98 -5.59 21.97
CA PHE A 200 -16.14 -4.50 22.44
C PHE A 200 -15.09 -4.10 21.38
N ILE A 201 -14.32 -5.06 20.87
CA ILE A 201 -13.26 -4.78 19.90
C ILE A 201 -13.84 -4.21 18.60
N ARG A 202 -14.98 -4.72 18.14
CA ARG A 202 -15.63 -4.22 16.91
C ARG A 202 -16.36 -2.89 17.12
N GLY A 203 -16.64 -2.51 18.37
CA GLY A 203 -17.30 -1.25 18.72
C GLY A 203 -16.35 -0.06 18.92
N VAL A 204 -15.04 -0.29 19.04
CA VAL A 204 -14.03 0.75 19.29
C VAL A 204 -13.16 0.97 18.03
N PRO A 205 -12.83 2.22 17.65
CA PRO A 205 -11.97 2.48 16.50
C PRO A 205 -10.60 1.76 16.60
N THR A 206 -10.17 1.14 15.50
CA THR A 206 -8.94 0.35 15.40
C THR A 206 -7.71 1.11 15.90
N LEU A 207 -7.55 2.38 15.52
CA LEU A 207 -6.40 3.18 15.95
C LEU A 207 -6.37 3.37 17.48
N VAL A 208 -7.52 3.63 18.10
CA VAL A 208 -7.64 3.79 19.56
C VAL A 208 -7.29 2.48 20.27
N LEU A 209 -7.73 1.34 19.72
CA LEU A 209 -7.36 0.03 20.24
C LEU A 209 -5.87 -0.25 20.09
N ILE A 210 -5.25 0.08 18.95
CA ILE A 210 -3.80 -0.11 18.76
C ILE A 210 -3.01 0.63 19.83
N LEU A 211 -3.32 1.91 20.06
CA LEU A 211 -2.67 2.71 21.10
C LEU A 211 -2.90 2.13 22.50
N THR A 212 -4.14 1.78 22.81
CA THR A 212 -4.51 1.25 24.13
C THR A 212 -3.86 -0.11 24.41
N LEU A 213 -3.88 -1.02 23.42
CA LEU A 213 -3.27 -2.34 23.55
C LEU A 213 -1.75 -2.23 23.69
N ALA A 214 -1.09 -1.42 22.86
CA ALA A 214 0.36 -1.31 22.84
C ALA A 214 0.94 -0.57 24.07
N PHE A 215 0.25 0.46 24.57
CA PHE A 215 0.77 1.32 25.64
C PHE A 215 0.12 1.10 27.01
N VAL A 216 -1.04 0.44 27.09
CA VAL A 216 -1.72 0.16 28.36
C VAL A 216 -1.74 -1.34 28.65
N LEU A 217 -2.34 -2.13 27.77
CA LEU A 217 -2.60 -3.54 28.08
C LEU A 217 -1.33 -4.39 28.07
N VAL A 218 -0.51 -4.32 27.02
CA VAL A 218 0.73 -5.10 26.92
C VAL A 218 1.67 -4.79 28.08
N PRO A 219 1.91 -3.51 28.46
CA PRO A 219 2.68 -3.18 29.65
C PRO A 219 2.14 -3.73 30.96
N ALA A 220 0.82 -3.64 31.17
CA ALA A 220 0.19 -4.14 32.37
C ALA A 220 0.38 -5.66 32.50
N ILE A 221 0.19 -6.40 31.40
CA ILE A 221 0.40 -7.85 31.34
C ILE A 221 1.87 -8.18 31.58
N SER A 222 2.80 -7.54 30.85
CA SER A 222 4.25 -7.75 31.00
C SER A 222 4.71 -7.61 32.44
N ASN A 223 4.31 -6.54 33.12
CA ASN A 223 4.65 -6.30 34.52
C ASN A 223 4.07 -7.37 35.45
N SER A 224 2.84 -7.83 35.21
CA SER A 224 2.20 -8.86 36.03
C SER A 224 2.87 -10.24 35.93
N VAL A 225 3.53 -10.53 34.81
CA VAL A 225 4.26 -11.79 34.59
C VAL A 225 5.77 -11.65 34.83
N GLY A 226 6.22 -10.49 35.32
CA GLY A 226 7.62 -10.23 35.65
C GLY A 226 8.55 -10.00 34.45
N ILE A 227 8.01 -9.62 33.29
CA ILE A 227 8.78 -9.25 32.10
C ILE A 227 8.98 -7.73 32.09
N ASP A 228 10.22 -7.26 31.95
CA ASP A 228 10.50 -5.83 31.81
C ASP A 228 9.89 -5.31 30.50
N ASN A 229 9.16 -4.21 30.61
CA ASN A 229 8.53 -3.55 29.49
C ASN A 229 9.51 -3.14 28.38
N ARG A 230 10.77 -2.88 28.73
CA ARG A 230 11.84 -2.52 27.80
C ARG A 230 12.24 -3.66 26.89
N ASP A 231 12.02 -4.91 27.31
CA ASP A 231 12.33 -6.11 26.54
C ASP A 231 11.24 -6.43 25.50
N VAL A 232 10.05 -5.81 25.65
CA VAL A 232 8.94 -5.98 24.71
C VAL A 232 9.04 -4.94 23.60
N SER A 233 9.53 -5.36 22.43
CA SER A 233 9.71 -4.49 21.27
C SER A 233 8.38 -3.87 20.81
N ILE A 234 8.50 -2.70 20.17
CA ILE A 234 7.32 -1.95 19.70
C ILE A 234 6.61 -2.65 18.54
N GLU A 235 7.35 -3.39 17.71
CA GLU A 235 6.81 -4.26 16.67
C GLU A 235 6.00 -5.40 17.26
N LEU A 236 6.47 -6.02 18.35
CA LEU A 236 5.74 -7.08 19.03
C LEU A 236 4.43 -6.54 19.64
N ARG A 237 4.46 -5.34 20.23
CA ARG A 237 3.26 -4.65 20.72
C ARG A 237 2.26 -4.41 19.60
N ALA A 238 2.74 -3.95 18.42
CA ALA A 238 1.91 -3.76 17.24
C ALA A 238 1.31 -5.09 16.73
N ILE A 239 2.11 -6.15 16.67
CA ILE A 239 1.65 -7.50 16.29
C ILE A 239 0.56 -8.00 17.23
N LEU A 240 0.76 -7.88 18.55
CA LEU A 240 -0.24 -8.29 19.54
C LEU A 240 -1.52 -7.46 19.43
N ALA A 241 -1.40 -6.14 19.22
CA ALA A 241 -2.55 -5.28 19.02
C ALA A 241 -3.35 -5.67 17.77
N LEU A 242 -2.69 -5.82 16.62
CA LEU A 242 -3.31 -6.28 15.38
C LEU A 242 -3.95 -7.66 15.54
N ALA A 243 -3.27 -8.58 16.23
CA ALA A 243 -3.75 -9.94 16.46
C ALA A 243 -5.03 -9.98 17.31
N ILE A 244 -5.09 -9.20 18.38
CA ILE A 244 -6.28 -9.09 19.24
C ILE A 244 -7.42 -8.43 18.47
N ILE A 245 -7.13 -7.37 17.71
CA ILE A 245 -8.18 -6.66 16.96
C ILE A 245 -8.76 -7.56 15.87
N TYR A 246 -7.91 -8.07 14.98
CA TYR A 246 -8.35 -8.96 13.90
C TYR A 246 -8.85 -10.30 14.41
N GLY A 247 -8.39 -10.78 15.57
CA GLY A 247 -8.96 -11.96 16.22
C GLY A 247 -10.46 -11.82 16.46
N ALA A 248 -10.97 -10.64 16.82
CA ALA A 248 -12.41 -10.41 16.96
C ALA A 248 -13.15 -10.46 15.60
N PHE A 249 -12.57 -9.88 14.54
CA PHE A 249 -13.15 -9.95 13.19
C PHE A 249 -13.16 -11.39 12.65
N LEU A 250 -12.06 -12.12 12.84
CA LEU A 250 -11.94 -13.52 12.42
C LEU A 250 -12.88 -14.45 13.22
N ALA A 251 -13.17 -14.15 14.50
CA ALA A 251 -14.14 -14.90 15.28
C ALA A 251 -15.52 -14.96 14.62
N GLU A 252 -15.93 -13.87 13.97
CA GLU A 252 -17.18 -13.76 13.23
C GLU A 252 -17.16 -14.68 12.01
N ILE A 253 -16.06 -14.66 11.29
CA ILE A 253 -15.84 -15.49 10.10
C ILE A 253 -15.89 -16.97 10.49
N PHE A 254 -15.16 -17.38 11.54
CA PHE A 254 -15.20 -18.77 12.01
C PHE A 254 -16.59 -19.21 12.45
N ARG A 255 -17.28 -18.39 13.24
CA ARG A 255 -18.66 -18.66 13.70
C ARG A 255 -19.62 -18.79 12.51
N ALA A 256 -19.62 -17.81 11.61
CA ALA A 256 -20.47 -17.81 10.43
C ALA A 256 -20.15 -18.96 9.49
N GLY A 257 -18.87 -19.33 9.36
CA GLY A 257 -18.42 -20.50 8.61
C GLY A 257 -19.02 -21.80 9.11
N ILE A 258 -18.97 -22.03 10.42
CA ILE A 258 -19.55 -23.23 11.04
C ILE A 258 -21.07 -23.24 10.90
N GLU A 259 -21.72 -22.10 11.13
CA GLU A 259 -23.18 -21.96 11.03
C GLU A 259 -23.70 -22.03 9.58
N SER A 260 -22.84 -21.79 8.59
CA SER A 260 -23.20 -21.89 7.16
C SER A 260 -23.47 -23.33 6.71
N ILE A 261 -23.00 -24.33 7.46
CA ILE A 261 -23.19 -25.74 7.13
C ILE A 261 -24.59 -26.19 7.58
N SER A 262 -25.34 -26.80 6.67
CA SER A 262 -26.70 -27.29 6.94
C SER A 262 -26.73 -28.19 8.18
N LYS A 263 -27.68 -27.94 9.08
CA LYS A 263 -27.91 -28.76 10.28
C LYS A 263 -28.15 -30.24 9.94
N GLY A 264 -28.71 -30.52 8.76
CA GLY A 264 -28.90 -31.88 8.26
C GLY A 264 -27.61 -32.68 8.11
N GLN A 265 -26.46 -32.03 7.86
CA GLN A 265 -25.16 -32.70 7.82
C GLN A 265 -24.78 -33.26 9.21
N MET A 266 -25.03 -32.47 10.26
CA MET A 266 -24.81 -32.91 11.63
C MET A 266 -25.79 -34.04 12.00
N GLU A 267 -27.07 -33.89 11.67
CA GLU A 267 -28.11 -34.89 11.97
C GLU A 267 -27.85 -36.22 11.23
N ALA A 268 -27.46 -36.18 9.95
CA ALA A 268 -27.09 -37.36 9.17
C ALA A 268 -25.85 -38.05 9.76
N ALA A 269 -24.80 -37.30 10.09
CA ALA A 269 -23.59 -37.85 10.70
C ALA A 269 -23.87 -38.55 12.04
N ARG A 270 -24.71 -37.91 12.89
CA ARG A 270 -25.15 -38.48 14.17
C ARG A 270 -26.01 -39.74 13.97
N SER A 271 -26.83 -39.78 12.92
CA SER A 271 -27.66 -40.94 12.56
C SER A 271 -26.83 -42.14 12.07
N LEU A 272 -25.67 -41.87 11.47
CA LEU A 272 -24.68 -42.89 11.08
C LEU A 272 -23.76 -43.32 12.25
N GLY A 273 -24.09 -42.92 13.49
CA GLY A 273 -23.38 -43.33 14.70
C GLY A 273 -22.15 -42.48 15.07
N MET A 274 -21.85 -41.42 14.33
CA MET A 274 -20.72 -40.53 14.67
C MET A 274 -21.03 -39.76 15.96
N THR A 275 -20.04 -39.57 16.83
CA THR A 275 -20.10 -38.60 17.94
C THR A 275 -20.16 -37.16 17.39
N ALA A 276 -20.68 -36.21 18.18
CA ALA A 276 -20.70 -34.79 17.77
C ALA A 276 -19.28 -34.27 17.44
N ARG A 277 -18.26 -34.75 18.16
CA ARG A 277 -16.86 -34.43 17.89
C ARG A 277 -16.38 -35.01 16.56
N GLN A 278 -16.70 -36.27 16.26
CA GLN A 278 -16.37 -36.89 14.97
C GLN A 278 -17.07 -36.17 13.83
N ALA A 279 -18.37 -35.89 13.96
CA ALA A 279 -19.13 -35.16 12.93
C ALA A 279 -18.54 -33.75 12.70
N MET A 280 -18.19 -33.04 13.77
CA MET A 280 -17.55 -31.74 13.69
C MET A 280 -16.19 -31.81 12.98
N GLN A 281 -15.33 -32.76 13.35
CA GLN A 281 -13.96 -32.86 12.83
C GLN A 281 -13.91 -33.36 11.37
N TYR A 282 -14.73 -34.33 11.00
CA TYR A 282 -14.62 -35.02 9.71
C TYR A 282 -15.59 -34.49 8.65
N ILE A 283 -16.68 -33.83 9.04
CA ILE A 283 -17.72 -33.38 8.10
C ILE A 283 -17.83 -31.86 8.13
N ILE A 284 -18.11 -31.26 9.30
CA ILE A 284 -18.46 -29.83 9.39
C ILE A 284 -17.23 -28.94 9.20
N LEU A 285 -16.17 -29.12 9.98
CA LEU A 285 -14.99 -28.25 9.94
C LEU A 285 -14.31 -28.21 8.56
N PRO A 286 -14.09 -29.34 7.86
CA PRO A 286 -13.50 -29.30 6.52
C PRO A 286 -14.33 -28.51 5.51
N GLN A 287 -15.66 -28.53 5.62
CA GLN A 287 -16.54 -27.73 4.77
C GLN A 287 -16.52 -26.25 5.19
N ALA A 288 -16.62 -25.98 6.49
CA ALA A 288 -16.58 -24.61 7.03
C ALA A 288 -15.26 -23.91 6.66
N ILE A 289 -14.11 -24.58 6.77
CA ILE A 289 -12.79 -24.04 6.40
C ILE A 289 -12.76 -23.61 4.93
N ARG A 290 -13.35 -24.39 4.03
CA ARG A 290 -13.45 -24.03 2.61
C ARG A 290 -14.33 -22.79 2.42
N ASN A 291 -15.47 -22.73 3.09
CA ASN A 291 -16.42 -21.61 2.99
C ASN A 291 -15.82 -20.29 3.49
N ILE A 292 -15.02 -20.34 4.56
CA ILE A 292 -14.45 -19.12 5.16
C ILE A 292 -13.13 -18.68 4.53
N SER A 293 -12.43 -19.57 3.82
CA SER A 293 -11.12 -19.29 3.24
C SER A 293 -11.08 -17.99 2.39
N PRO A 294 -12.06 -17.69 1.52
CA PRO A 294 -12.12 -16.41 0.82
C PRO A 294 -12.21 -15.21 1.76
N ALA A 295 -13.03 -15.28 2.81
CA ALA A 295 -13.21 -14.20 3.78
C ALA A 295 -11.92 -13.97 4.59
N LEU A 296 -11.24 -15.05 5.02
CA LEU A 296 -9.93 -14.95 5.70
C LEU A 296 -8.89 -14.25 4.81
N GLY A 297 -8.86 -14.57 3.51
CA GLY A 297 -7.96 -13.89 2.57
C GLY A 297 -8.27 -12.40 2.41
N ASN A 298 -9.53 -12.01 2.40
CA ASN A 298 -9.93 -10.61 2.35
C ASN A 298 -9.51 -9.85 3.63
N ASP A 299 -9.70 -10.44 4.81
CA ASP A 299 -9.26 -9.85 6.07
C ASP A 299 -7.72 -9.78 6.18
N PHE A 300 -6.99 -10.73 5.59
CA PHE A 300 -5.53 -10.65 5.49
C PHE A 300 -5.08 -9.42 4.67
N ILE A 301 -5.73 -9.17 3.54
CA ILE A 301 -5.45 -7.98 2.71
C ILE A 301 -5.86 -6.69 3.45
N ALA A 302 -6.96 -6.72 4.20
CA ALA A 302 -7.36 -5.61 5.05
C ALA A 302 -6.30 -5.32 6.12
N MET A 303 -5.80 -6.35 6.81
CA MET A 303 -4.77 -6.21 7.83
C MET A 303 -3.48 -5.64 7.27
N LEU A 304 -3.09 -6.03 6.05
CA LEU A 304 -1.91 -5.44 5.40
C LEU A 304 -2.02 -3.91 5.32
N LYS A 305 -3.19 -3.40 4.97
CA LYS A 305 -3.43 -1.94 4.93
C LYS A 305 -3.49 -1.35 6.34
N ASP A 306 -4.20 -1.99 7.26
CA ASP A 306 -4.35 -1.50 8.64
C ASP A 306 -3.04 -1.56 9.45
N SER A 307 -2.06 -2.35 9.01
CA SER A 307 -0.71 -2.34 9.59
C SER A 307 -0.04 -0.96 9.52
N SER A 308 -0.48 -0.09 8.60
CA SER A 308 -0.08 1.33 8.52
C SER A 308 -0.36 2.10 9.81
N LEU A 309 -1.35 1.68 10.61
CA LEU A 309 -1.68 2.30 11.89
C LEU A 309 -0.56 2.10 12.93
N ALA A 310 0.29 1.08 12.76
CA ALA A 310 1.47 0.87 13.59
C ALA A 310 2.49 2.02 13.46
N SER A 311 2.41 2.83 12.40
CA SER A 311 3.22 4.04 12.26
C SER A 311 3.08 4.97 13.46
N VAL A 312 1.89 5.08 14.05
CA VAL A 312 1.63 5.94 15.22
C VAL A 312 2.40 5.46 16.46
N LEU A 313 2.77 4.19 16.50
CA LEU A 313 3.66 3.62 17.52
C LEU A 313 5.16 3.84 17.20
N ALA A 314 5.48 4.60 16.14
CA ALA A 314 6.83 4.79 15.59
C ALA A 314 7.47 3.51 15.01
N VAL A 315 6.69 2.48 14.70
CA VAL A 315 7.18 1.29 13.98
C VAL A 315 7.55 1.68 12.55
N ARG A 316 8.77 1.40 12.11
CA ARG A 316 9.33 1.82 10.80
C ARG A 316 8.84 0.97 9.62
N GLU A 317 7.53 0.77 9.53
CA GLU A 317 6.85 0.25 8.35
C GLU A 317 6.70 1.35 7.27
N LEU A 318 6.08 1.05 6.13
CA LEU A 318 5.95 1.96 4.99
C LEU A 318 5.42 3.36 5.34
N THR A 319 4.35 3.46 6.12
CA THR A 319 3.76 4.75 6.51
C THR A 319 4.71 5.56 7.36
N GLN A 320 5.36 4.94 8.35
CA GLN A 320 6.34 5.64 9.17
C GLN A 320 7.56 6.07 8.38
N ARG A 321 8.07 5.23 7.46
CA ARG A 321 9.21 5.61 6.61
C ARG A 321 8.85 6.76 5.68
N SER A 322 7.66 6.74 5.09
CA SER A 322 7.16 7.86 4.28
C SER A 322 7.08 9.16 5.08
N ARG A 323 6.60 9.11 6.33
CA ARG A 323 6.54 10.30 7.20
C ARG A 323 7.92 10.80 7.59
N LEU A 324 8.88 9.91 7.85
CA LEU A 324 10.26 10.27 8.15
C LEU A 324 10.93 10.94 6.95
N HIS A 325 10.77 10.37 5.74
CA HIS A 325 11.30 10.97 4.52
C HIS A 325 10.69 12.36 4.28
N ALA A 326 9.35 12.45 4.26
CA ALA A 326 8.66 13.71 4.06
C ALA A 326 9.02 14.76 5.11
N GLY A 327 9.22 14.35 6.36
CA GLY A 327 9.55 15.23 7.46
C GLY A 327 11.00 15.71 7.46
N SER A 328 11.94 14.95 6.87
CA SER A 328 13.35 15.36 6.77
C SER A 328 13.67 16.12 5.50
N THR A 329 13.00 15.81 4.37
CA THR A 329 13.28 16.42 3.07
C THR A 329 12.25 17.47 2.65
N PHE A 330 11.13 17.58 3.38
CA PHE A 330 9.96 18.39 3.01
C PHE A 330 9.32 18.01 1.64
N ARG A 331 9.71 16.86 1.07
CA ARG A 331 9.20 16.31 -0.20
C ARG A 331 7.95 15.46 0.02
N PHE A 332 6.84 16.11 0.40
CA PHE A 332 5.58 15.44 0.71
C PHE A 332 4.94 14.71 -0.50
N PRO A 333 4.84 15.31 -1.70
CA PRO A 333 4.27 14.63 -2.86
C PRO A 333 5.01 13.33 -3.21
N GLU A 334 6.34 13.37 -3.25
CA GLU A 334 7.21 12.24 -3.58
C GLU A 334 7.01 11.10 -2.59
N SER A 335 7.08 11.42 -1.28
CA SER A 335 6.88 10.47 -0.20
C SER A 335 5.51 9.78 -0.28
N TYR A 336 4.44 10.57 -0.41
CA TYR A 336 3.08 10.05 -0.35
C TYR A 336 2.60 9.41 -1.67
N LEU A 337 3.15 9.78 -2.82
CA LEU A 337 2.90 9.05 -4.07
C LEU A 337 3.63 7.70 -4.08
N VAL A 338 4.88 7.67 -3.61
CA VAL A 338 5.65 6.41 -3.48
C VAL A 338 4.96 5.45 -2.51
N ILE A 339 4.48 5.91 -1.35
CA ILE A 339 3.83 5.00 -0.42
C ILE A 339 2.49 4.46 -0.97
N VAL A 340 1.72 5.28 -1.68
CA VAL A 340 0.48 4.86 -2.36
C VAL A 340 0.78 3.79 -3.40
N PHE A 341 1.84 3.99 -4.21
CA PHE A 341 2.33 3.00 -5.16
C PHE A 341 2.59 1.65 -4.49
N LEU A 342 3.39 1.68 -3.41
CA LEU A 342 3.89 0.48 -2.75
C LEU A 342 2.74 -0.31 -2.10
N TYR A 343 1.84 0.37 -1.38
CA TYR A 343 0.65 -0.29 -0.82
C TYR A 343 -0.26 -0.87 -1.88
N LEU A 344 -0.47 -0.15 -2.99
CA LEU A 344 -1.28 -0.66 -4.08
C LEU A 344 -0.63 -1.88 -4.72
N ALA A 345 0.66 -1.83 -5.06
CA ALA A 345 1.39 -2.96 -5.63
C ALA A 345 1.28 -4.22 -4.75
N MET A 346 1.47 -4.08 -3.44
CA MET A 346 1.29 -5.19 -2.49
C MET A 346 -0.15 -5.69 -2.46
N THR A 347 -1.13 -4.79 -2.33
CA THR A 347 -2.56 -5.13 -2.25
C THR A 347 -3.04 -5.86 -3.50
N LEU A 348 -2.63 -5.41 -4.68
CA LEU A 348 -2.96 -6.02 -5.96
C LEU A 348 -2.32 -7.40 -6.11
N THR A 349 -1.06 -7.54 -5.71
CA THR A 349 -0.35 -8.83 -5.70
C THR A 349 -1.08 -9.83 -4.81
N LEU A 350 -1.43 -9.44 -3.59
CA LEU A 350 -2.21 -10.31 -2.69
C LEU A 350 -3.61 -10.61 -3.24
N SER A 351 -4.30 -9.63 -3.84
CA SER A 351 -5.62 -9.83 -4.45
C SER A 351 -5.56 -10.80 -5.64
N LEU A 352 -4.47 -10.77 -6.42
CA LEU A 352 -4.21 -11.73 -7.49
C LEU A 352 -3.98 -13.13 -6.93
N LEU A 353 -3.14 -13.27 -5.91
CA LEU A 353 -2.86 -14.54 -5.24
C LEU A 353 -4.12 -15.13 -4.61
N LEU A 354 -4.95 -14.31 -3.96
CA LEU A 354 -6.23 -14.71 -3.38
C LEU A 354 -7.18 -15.23 -4.46
N ARG A 355 -7.36 -14.49 -5.56
CA ARG A 355 -8.22 -14.94 -6.68
C ARG A 355 -7.72 -16.24 -7.31
N TRP A 356 -6.41 -16.40 -7.44
CA TRP A 356 -5.82 -17.65 -7.91
C TRP A 356 -6.12 -18.81 -6.95
N TYR A 357 -5.98 -18.59 -5.64
CA TYR A 357 -6.30 -19.57 -4.60
C TYR A 357 -7.80 -19.93 -4.58
N GLU A 358 -8.70 -18.94 -4.66
CA GLU A 358 -10.15 -19.16 -4.71
C GLU A 358 -10.57 -20.03 -5.91
N ARG A 359 -9.99 -19.77 -7.10
CA ARG A 359 -10.25 -20.59 -8.29
C ARG A 359 -9.85 -22.05 -8.08
N ARG A 360 -8.76 -22.32 -7.36
CA ARG A 360 -8.31 -23.69 -7.06
C ARG A 360 -9.27 -24.41 -6.11
N ILE A 361 -9.87 -23.71 -5.16
CA ILE A 361 -10.85 -24.31 -4.24
C ILE A 361 -12.16 -24.64 -4.97
N ARG A 362 -12.67 -23.75 -5.82
CA ARG A 362 -13.95 -23.95 -6.54
C ARG A 362 -13.92 -25.09 -7.56
N VAL A 363 -12.77 -25.43 -8.12
CA VAL A 363 -12.66 -26.56 -9.07
C VAL A 363 -12.97 -27.92 -8.41
N GLY A 364 -12.94 -28.01 -7.07
CA GLY A 364 -13.38 -29.20 -6.34
C GLY A 364 -14.90 -29.30 -6.08
N GLU A 365 -15.71 -28.37 -6.59
CA GLU A 365 -17.17 -28.31 -6.38
C GLU A 365 -18.00 -29.04 -7.46
N ARG A 366 -17.36 -29.50 -8.55
CA ARG A 366 -18.04 -30.14 -9.70
C ARG A 366 -18.00 -31.65 -9.66
#